data_AF-A0A1Y1K3D8-F1
#
_entry.id   AF-A0A1Y1K3D8-F1
#
_cell.length_a   1.000
_cell.length_b   1.000
_cell.length_c   1.000
_cell.angle_alpha   90.00
_cell.angle_beta   90.00
_cell.angle_gamma   90.00
#
_symmetry.space_group_name_H-M   'P 1'
#
loop_
_entity.id
_entity.type
_entity.pdbx_description
1 polymer ?
#
loop_
_entity_poly.entity_id
_entity_poly.type
_entity_poly.pdbx_seq_one_letter_code
_entity_poly.pdbx_strand_id
1 'polypeptide(L)'
;MIHDNDFLPWKELSCQNMVKEVSAQTDFIPTAHVPLSNVSSVPQRTSLINKVRESKKFFPGVLFYPRDIPTSLTALEHARCLNALKLYQSGVPLNTLNKAQQEDVEIYKTLQSKIQEEHAKFLDYVRKDWQNSEWRLEDIKIVFYNYAHSLWKLKLRKALTYSRFYKLHKDVRLVQDDADHLITKVVIEKNVLSFGAPTTFACPTLVSKCVLKITQLPTFEAKYTYNSKLPVSQDANVIGILKTHDVDVVISMSGIKRLMDDSDHNKVWSIPFVVKETNNGRTSKNVVYIDKPLPLQCPTKPDFVEQCHKRLLRTNFCVETAEVVNNLEEKIPNFYHSNMSPSDTKNVYGPCACNYSIWNIHRNSEGNVLLKTRTEEKNIKFLLRQKIDTYEHLPDGNKRPIILTPKLEYQIEHGASICTKHELVRQWADLFFRPFSQLYRVRIKADNSEVVHIEGVPMQKINMEAMQHYQYKPHERLGALFTIFSQLTTLEQGNYVLRHSGRTGAFGEILKETSELDGNVKLDLHKEYSAGNCSVKTARNRPWCPIDVNYVLHVHSVSKRMPGMFKYFQGRVTNLKKNKKQKKKNGRTGNKAPPEKR
;
A
#
# COMPACT_ATOMS: atom_id res chain seq x y z
N MET A 1 46.92 32.96 26.11
CA MET A 1 47.21 32.01 27.20
C MET A 1 45.94 31.19 27.39
N ILE A 2 45.82 29.93 26.98
CA ILE A 2 46.76 28.82 26.77
C ILE A 2 46.28 28.02 25.52
N HIS A 3 47.26 27.63 24.68
CA HIS A 3 47.28 26.69 23.55
C HIS A 3 46.79 25.27 23.93
N ASP A 4 46.62 24.22 23.11
CA ASP A 4 46.47 23.88 21.69
C ASP A 4 46.14 22.37 21.70
N ASN A 5 45.62 21.84 20.58
CA ASN A 5 45.80 20.47 20.07
C ASN A 5 45.29 19.25 20.87
N ASP A 6 44.24 18.60 20.33
CA ASP A 6 44.40 17.27 19.71
C ASP A 6 43.18 16.92 18.85
N PHE A 7 43.27 17.32 17.57
CA PHE A 7 42.51 16.74 16.47
C PHE A 7 43.27 15.51 15.97
N LEU A 8 42.63 14.33 15.99
CA LEU A 8 42.98 13.23 15.09
C LEU A 8 41.74 12.82 14.26
N PRO A 9 41.94 12.48 12.97
CA PRO A 9 40.91 12.51 11.96
C PRO A 9 40.30 11.13 11.73
N TRP A 10 38.98 11.06 11.64
CA TRP A 10 38.31 9.88 11.09
C TRP A 10 38.57 9.81 9.59
N LYS A 11 39.61 9.05 9.22
CA LYS A 11 39.93 8.65 7.86
C LYS A 11 38.77 7.87 7.25
N GLU A 12 38.45 8.23 6.01
CA GLU A 12 37.60 7.48 5.09
C GLU A 12 38.08 6.02 4.98
N LEU A 13 37.24 5.06 5.39
CA LEU A 13 37.40 3.67 4.97
C LEU A 13 36.56 3.43 3.71
N SER A 14 37.26 3.29 2.60
CA SER A 14 36.77 2.79 1.31
C SER A 14 36.17 1.38 1.45
N CYS A 15 35.03 1.16 0.78
CA CYS A 15 34.25 -0.08 0.76
C CYS A 15 34.94 -1.31 0.11
N GLN A 16 36.24 -1.27 -0.17
CA GLN A 16 36.95 -2.39 -0.83
C GLN A 16 37.64 -3.37 0.13
N ASN A 17 37.78 -3.05 1.43
CA ASN A 17 38.57 -3.88 2.36
C ASN A 17 37.79 -4.92 3.17
N MET A 18 36.46 -5.02 3.05
CA MET A 18 35.66 -6.02 3.78
C MET A 18 35.38 -7.32 3.01
N VAL A 19 35.84 -7.45 1.76
CA VAL A 19 35.55 -8.64 0.91
C VAL A 19 36.69 -9.67 0.89
N LYS A 20 37.84 -9.40 1.53
CA LYS A 20 39.00 -10.32 1.53
C LYS A 20 39.18 -11.18 2.78
N GLU A 21 38.38 -11.01 3.83
CA GLU A 21 38.53 -11.77 5.09
C GLU A 21 37.55 -12.96 5.25
N VAL A 22 36.72 -13.28 4.25
CA VAL A 22 35.77 -14.42 4.33
C VAL A 22 36.19 -15.61 3.46
N SER A 23 37.34 -15.55 2.79
CA SER A 23 37.78 -16.55 1.80
C SER A 23 39.09 -17.29 2.13
N ALA A 24 39.54 -17.29 3.38
CA ALA A 24 40.71 -18.09 3.78
C ALA A 24 40.45 -18.84 5.09
N GLN A 25 39.95 -20.07 4.98
CA GLN A 25 40.28 -21.20 5.88
C GLN A 25 39.52 -22.47 5.43
N THR A 26 40.12 -23.16 4.47
CA THR A 26 39.91 -24.60 4.22
C THR A 26 41.29 -25.23 4.05
N ASP A 27 41.40 -26.52 4.44
CA ASP A 27 42.55 -27.46 4.40
C ASP A 27 43.15 -27.75 5.80
N PHE A 28 43.42 -28.96 6.30
CA PHE A 28 43.36 -30.36 5.82
C PHE A 28 43.57 -31.33 7.05
N ILE A 29 42.76 -32.42 7.21
CA ILE A 29 43.08 -33.87 7.46
C ILE A 29 44.03 -34.29 8.66
N PRO A 30 43.88 -35.43 9.44
CA PRO A 30 43.54 -36.81 9.00
C PRO A 30 42.64 -37.74 9.87
N THR A 31 42.24 -38.81 9.15
CA THR A 31 41.60 -40.09 9.49
C THR A 31 42.32 -41.02 10.48
N ALA A 32 41.53 -41.82 11.22
CA ALA A 32 41.91 -43.16 11.72
C ALA A 32 40.69 -44.10 11.81
N HIS A 33 40.92 -45.40 11.51
CA HIS A 33 39.95 -46.48 11.28
C HIS A 33 39.69 -47.38 12.52
N VAL A 34 38.41 -47.77 12.74
CA VAL A 34 37.87 -49.15 13.07
C VAL A 34 38.14 -49.72 14.50
N PRO A 35 37.29 -50.60 15.15
CA PRO A 35 36.21 -51.47 14.64
C PRO A 35 34.84 -51.51 15.36
N LEU A 36 33.91 -52.21 14.69
CA LEU A 36 32.63 -52.74 15.18
C LEU A 36 32.80 -53.87 16.22
N SER A 37 32.00 -53.85 17.28
CA SER A 37 31.49 -55.07 17.93
C SER A 37 30.21 -54.81 18.72
N ASN A 38 29.26 -55.74 18.56
CA ASN A 38 27.92 -55.82 19.16
C ASN A 38 27.87 -55.73 20.70
N VAL A 39 26.71 -55.34 21.26
CA VAL A 39 25.93 -56.15 22.24
C VAL A 39 24.61 -55.43 22.64
N SER A 40 23.51 -56.11 22.29
CA SER A 40 22.20 -56.28 22.96
C SER A 40 21.34 -55.10 23.46
N SER A 41 20.20 -54.93 22.79
CA SER A 41 18.79 -54.94 23.28
C SER A 41 18.37 -54.08 24.48
N VAL A 42 17.34 -53.24 24.27
CA VAL A 42 16.06 -53.13 25.04
C VAL A 42 15.16 -52.06 24.37
N PRO A 43 13.81 -52.16 24.40
CA PRO A 43 12.99 -52.08 23.20
C PRO A 43 12.23 -50.76 22.96
N GLN A 44 11.96 -50.54 21.66
CA GLN A 44 10.82 -49.87 21.03
C GLN A 44 9.94 -48.97 21.91
N ARG A 45 10.22 -47.67 21.87
CA ARG A 45 9.27 -46.60 22.26
C ARG A 45 9.16 -45.54 21.16
N THR A 46 9.03 -45.99 19.91
CA THR A 46 9.07 -45.12 18.71
C THR A 46 7.85 -45.23 17.79
N SER A 47 6.72 -45.79 18.25
CA SER A 47 5.53 -45.99 17.40
C SER A 47 4.34 -45.06 17.65
N LEU A 48 4.43 -44.06 18.54
CA LEU A 48 3.32 -43.12 18.81
C LEU A 48 3.62 -41.64 18.58
N ILE A 49 4.88 -41.26 18.31
CA ILE A 49 5.26 -39.87 17.98
C ILE A 49 5.30 -39.63 16.45
N ASN A 50 5.37 -40.70 15.65
CA ASN A 50 5.44 -40.62 14.18
C ASN A 50 4.09 -40.80 13.46
N LYS A 51 2.97 -40.89 14.18
CA LYS A 51 1.61 -41.03 13.59
C LYS A 51 0.68 -39.81 13.78
N VAL A 52 1.22 -38.65 14.14
CA VAL A 52 0.47 -37.35 14.11
C VAL A 52 1.22 -36.32 13.26
N ARG A 53 1.86 -36.78 12.18
CA ARG A 53 2.33 -35.93 11.07
C ARG A 53 1.34 -35.99 9.89
N GLU A 54 0.05 -36.08 10.18
CA GLU A 54 -1.00 -35.83 9.18
C GLU A 54 -1.08 -34.32 8.92
N SER A 55 -0.40 -33.90 7.84
CA SER A 55 -0.59 -32.66 7.07
C SER A 55 -1.10 -31.44 7.84
N LYS A 56 -0.22 -30.69 8.53
CA LYS A 56 -0.53 -29.31 8.90
C LYS A 56 -0.57 -28.45 7.64
N LYS A 57 -1.74 -28.28 7.04
CA LYS A 57 -1.99 -27.28 5.98
C LYS A 57 -1.50 -25.91 6.49
N PHE A 58 -0.64 -25.25 5.72
CA PHE A 58 -0.16 -23.91 6.05
C PHE A 58 -1.28 -22.89 5.84
N PHE A 59 -1.40 -21.91 6.74
CA PHE A 59 -2.36 -20.82 6.64
C PHE A 59 -1.64 -19.48 6.86
N PRO A 60 -1.66 -18.57 5.86
CA PRO A 60 -1.06 -17.24 6.02
C PRO A 60 -1.75 -16.45 7.14
N GLY A 61 -0.96 -15.75 7.96
CA GLY A 61 -1.47 -14.96 9.08
C GLY A 61 -1.99 -15.84 10.23
N VAL A 62 -1.09 -16.22 11.15
CA VAL A 62 -1.50 -16.88 12.39
C VAL A 62 -2.14 -15.83 13.30
N LEU A 63 -3.41 -16.05 13.65
CA LEU A 63 -4.10 -15.18 14.60
C LEU A 63 -3.69 -15.56 16.02
N PHE A 64 -3.25 -14.55 16.78
CA PHE A 64 -2.94 -14.65 18.20
C PHE A 64 -4.12 -14.02 18.96
N TYR A 65 -4.59 -14.68 20.00
CA TYR A 65 -5.77 -14.23 20.74
C TYR A 65 -5.47 -14.16 22.23
N PRO A 66 -6.00 -13.14 22.93
CA PRO A 66 -6.06 -13.17 24.39
C PRO A 66 -6.78 -14.45 24.82
N ARG A 67 -6.17 -15.21 25.73
CA ARG A 67 -6.73 -16.46 26.25
C ARG A 67 -7.89 -16.24 27.23
N ASP A 68 -8.06 -15.01 27.70
CA ASP A 68 -8.77 -14.73 28.95
C ASP A 68 -10.12 -14.01 28.76
N ILE A 69 -10.51 -13.68 27.52
CA ILE A 69 -11.81 -13.07 27.22
C ILE A 69 -12.66 -14.05 26.39
N PRO A 70 -13.69 -14.67 26.98
CA PRO A 70 -14.59 -15.56 26.26
C PRO A 70 -15.57 -14.76 25.38
N THR A 71 -15.89 -15.30 24.21
CA THR A 71 -17.02 -14.83 23.39
C THR A 71 -18.36 -15.23 24.01
N SER A 72 -19.38 -14.46 23.67
CA SER A 72 -20.78 -14.76 24.01
C SER A 72 -21.44 -15.79 23.07
N LEU A 73 -20.79 -16.14 21.95
CA LEU A 73 -21.30 -17.06 20.94
C LEU A 73 -20.69 -18.46 21.06
N THR A 74 -21.49 -19.48 20.76
CA THR A 74 -21.04 -20.86 20.62
C THR A 74 -20.24 -21.08 19.33
N ALA A 75 -19.49 -22.18 19.27
CA ALA A 75 -18.74 -22.56 18.08
C ALA A 75 -19.64 -22.75 16.84
N LEU A 76 -20.86 -23.25 17.04
CA LEU A 76 -21.83 -23.43 15.95
C LEU A 76 -22.35 -22.08 15.45
N GLU A 77 -22.74 -21.19 16.36
CA GLU A 77 -23.19 -19.84 16.02
C GLU A 77 -22.12 -19.07 15.24
N HIS A 78 -20.86 -19.13 15.67
CA HIS A 78 -19.75 -18.55 14.93
C HIS A 78 -19.64 -19.08 13.50
N ALA A 79 -19.76 -20.39 13.31
CA ALA A 79 -19.67 -21.02 12.00
C ALA A 79 -20.83 -20.59 11.08
N ARG A 80 -22.06 -20.55 11.62
CA ARG A 80 -23.27 -20.12 10.89
C ARG A 80 -23.21 -18.63 10.53
N CYS A 81 -22.85 -17.77 11.48
CA CYS A 81 -22.67 -16.33 11.24
C CYS A 81 -21.55 -16.06 10.21
N LEU A 82 -20.45 -16.81 10.26
CA LEU A 82 -19.38 -16.70 9.26
C LEU A 82 -19.86 -17.10 7.86
N ASN A 83 -20.69 -18.14 7.74
CA ASN A 83 -21.28 -18.53 6.46
C ASN A 83 -22.21 -17.44 5.94
N ALA A 84 -23.10 -16.91 6.79
CA ALA A 84 -23.98 -15.80 6.44
C ALA A 84 -23.18 -14.58 5.95
N LEU A 85 -22.11 -14.20 6.63
CA LEU A 85 -21.22 -13.11 6.23
C LEU A 85 -20.60 -13.35 4.85
N LYS A 86 -20.13 -14.57 4.56
CA LYS A 86 -19.62 -14.93 3.23
C LYS A 86 -20.68 -14.84 2.15
N LEU A 87 -21.92 -15.21 2.45
CA LEU A 87 -23.05 -15.08 1.52
C LEU A 87 -23.29 -13.61 1.18
N TYR A 88 -23.34 -12.72 2.18
CA TYR A 88 -23.45 -11.28 1.96
C TYR A 88 -22.31 -10.74 1.09
N GLN A 89 -21.08 -11.20 1.32
CA GLN A 89 -19.91 -10.79 0.53
C GLN A 89 -19.87 -11.33 -0.89
N SER A 90 -20.48 -12.50 -1.12
CA SER A 90 -20.55 -13.12 -2.44
C SER A 90 -21.50 -12.38 -3.40
N GLY A 91 -22.38 -11.53 -2.88
CA GLY A 91 -23.39 -10.82 -3.67
C GLY A 91 -24.48 -11.73 -4.22
N VAL A 92 -24.54 -13.00 -3.79
CA VAL A 92 -25.59 -13.95 -4.18
C VAL A 92 -26.95 -13.43 -3.69
N PRO A 93 -27.96 -13.28 -4.57
CA PRO A 93 -29.28 -12.83 -4.18
C PRO A 93 -29.90 -13.72 -3.11
N LEU A 94 -30.39 -13.13 -2.01
CA LEU A 94 -30.92 -13.87 -0.85
C LEU A 94 -32.10 -14.79 -1.19
N ASN A 95 -32.82 -14.52 -2.29
CA ASN A 95 -33.92 -15.34 -2.79
C ASN A 95 -33.47 -16.64 -3.47
N THR A 96 -32.19 -16.78 -3.82
CA THR A 96 -31.61 -17.99 -4.44
C THR A 96 -30.98 -18.95 -3.43
N LEU A 97 -31.05 -18.60 -2.14
CA LEU A 97 -30.43 -19.38 -1.07
C LEU A 97 -31.18 -20.67 -0.80
N ASN A 98 -30.44 -21.74 -0.53
CA ASN A 98 -31.02 -22.99 -0.05
C ASN A 98 -31.47 -22.86 1.43
N LYS A 99 -32.25 -23.82 1.92
CA LYS A 99 -32.81 -23.78 3.28
C LYS A 99 -31.74 -23.61 4.36
N ALA A 100 -30.61 -24.31 4.26
CA ALA A 100 -29.52 -24.20 5.23
C ALA A 100 -28.84 -22.82 5.23
N GLN A 101 -28.69 -22.20 4.06
CA GLN A 101 -28.16 -20.85 3.93
C GLN A 101 -29.14 -19.79 4.47
N GLN A 102 -30.44 -20.00 4.30
CA GLN A 102 -31.48 -19.14 4.87
C GLN A 102 -31.45 -19.21 6.41
N GLU A 103 -31.34 -20.41 6.98
CA GLU A 103 -31.17 -20.60 8.43
C GLU A 103 -29.92 -19.88 8.96
N ASP A 104 -28.79 -19.98 8.27
CA ASP A 104 -27.54 -19.29 8.65
C ASP A 104 -27.74 -17.77 8.66
N VAL A 105 -28.44 -17.22 7.67
CA VAL A 105 -28.77 -15.78 7.57
C VAL A 105 -29.75 -15.33 8.65
N GLU A 106 -30.77 -16.13 8.97
CA GLU A 106 -31.71 -15.84 10.04
C GLU A 106 -31.02 -15.79 11.40
N ILE A 107 -30.18 -16.78 11.70
CA ILE A 107 -29.41 -16.82 12.95
C ILE A 107 -28.49 -15.62 13.05
N TYR A 108 -27.82 -15.24 11.96
CA TYR A 108 -26.99 -14.05 11.92
C TYR A 108 -27.79 -12.79 12.27
N LYS A 109 -29.00 -12.63 11.73
CA LYS A 109 -29.90 -11.52 12.06
C LYS A 109 -30.34 -11.54 13.52
N THR A 110 -30.70 -12.71 14.06
CA THR A 110 -31.10 -12.84 15.48
C THR A 110 -29.97 -12.49 16.43
N LEU A 111 -28.73 -12.86 16.09
CA LEU A 111 -27.55 -12.63 16.92
C LEU A 111 -26.89 -11.25 16.69
N GLN A 112 -27.41 -10.44 15.78
CA GLN A 112 -26.77 -9.18 15.34
C GLN A 112 -26.46 -8.23 16.50
N SER A 113 -27.36 -8.09 17.48
CA SER A 113 -27.13 -7.23 18.64
C SER A 113 -25.96 -7.72 19.52
N LYS A 114 -25.89 -9.03 19.80
CA LYS A 114 -24.77 -9.63 20.55
C LYS A 114 -23.45 -9.50 19.79
N ILE A 115 -23.48 -9.71 18.48
CA ILE A 115 -22.32 -9.56 17.60
C ILE A 115 -21.80 -8.12 17.64
N GLN A 116 -22.67 -7.11 17.54
CA GLN A 116 -22.26 -5.71 17.59
C GLN A 116 -21.65 -5.32 18.93
N GLU A 117 -22.22 -5.80 20.04
CA GLU A 117 -21.67 -5.55 21.38
C GLU A 117 -20.28 -6.18 21.53
N GLU A 118 -20.10 -7.42 21.06
CA GLU A 118 -18.80 -8.10 21.12
C GLU A 118 -17.77 -7.48 20.17
N HIS A 119 -18.16 -7.07 18.97
CA HIS A 119 -17.30 -6.31 18.05
C HIS A 119 -16.77 -5.04 18.71
N ALA A 120 -17.62 -4.28 19.41
CA ALA A 120 -17.20 -3.07 20.11
C ALA A 120 -16.15 -3.37 21.20
N LYS A 121 -16.38 -4.41 22.01
CA LYS A 121 -15.42 -4.88 23.04
C LYS A 121 -14.11 -5.35 22.43
N PHE A 122 -14.18 -6.09 21.32
CA PHE A 122 -13.01 -6.59 20.61
C PHE A 122 -12.17 -5.45 20.03
N LEU A 123 -12.81 -4.47 19.38
CA LEU A 123 -12.12 -3.31 18.82
C LEU A 123 -11.48 -2.45 19.91
N ASP A 124 -12.13 -2.27 21.06
CA ASP A 124 -11.54 -1.57 22.20
C ASP A 124 -10.31 -2.30 22.75
N TYR A 125 -10.37 -3.63 22.88
CA TYR A 125 -9.22 -4.45 23.26
C TYR A 125 -8.04 -4.29 22.28
N VAL A 126 -8.28 -4.41 20.98
CA VAL A 126 -7.22 -4.30 19.96
C VAL A 126 -6.64 -2.88 19.92
N ARG A 127 -7.45 -1.85 20.16
CA ARG A 127 -6.98 -0.46 20.29
C ARG A 127 -6.05 -0.29 21.48
N LYS A 128 -6.36 -0.88 22.63
CA LYS A 128 -5.48 -0.86 23.82
C LYS A 128 -4.18 -1.62 23.55
N ASP A 129 -4.24 -2.76 22.88
CA ASP A 129 -3.04 -3.49 22.42
C ASP A 129 -2.16 -2.64 21.49
N TRP A 130 -2.76 -1.86 20.60
CA TRP A 130 -2.04 -0.93 19.72
C TRP A 130 -1.27 0.13 20.52
N GLN A 131 -1.93 0.75 21.49
CA GLN A 131 -1.32 1.76 22.37
C GLN A 131 -0.13 1.19 23.16
N ASN A 132 -0.20 -0.09 23.54
CA ASN A 132 0.89 -0.78 24.23
C ASN A 132 1.97 -1.35 23.29
N SER A 133 1.75 -1.30 21.98
CA SER A 133 2.60 -1.93 20.95
C SER A 133 3.23 -0.92 19.99
N GLU A 134 3.52 0.31 20.43
CA GLU A 134 4.13 1.34 19.57
C GLU A 134 5.47 0.90 18.96
N TRP A 135 6.18 -0.02 19.60
CA TRP A 135 7.43 -0.61 19.11
C TRP A 135 7.32 -1.17 17.68
N ARG A 136 6.12 -1.64 17.27
CA ARG A 136 5.86 -2.20 15.93
C ARG A 136 6.01 -1.17 14.81
N LEU A 137 5.84 0.11 15.09
CA LEU A 137 6.05 1.19 14.13
C LEU A 137 7.53 1.59 14.04
N GLU A 138 8.29 1.30 15.09
CA GLU A 138 9.70 1.68 15.21
C GLU A 138 10.66 0.55 14.81
N ASP A 139 10.18 -0.70 14.81
CA ASP A 139 10.92 -1.86 14.36
C ASP A 139 10.94 -1.93 12.81
N ILE A 140 12.06 -1.48 12.24
CA ILE A 140 12.30 -1.50 10.79
C ILE A 140 13.55 -2.32 10.51
N LYS A 141 13.46 -3.24 9.55
CA LYS A 141 14.63 -3.97 9.04
C LYS A 141 15.66 -2.98 8.52
N ILE A 142 16.92 -3.14 8.95
CA ILE A 142 18.03 -2.26 8.56
C ILE A 142 18.17 -2.09 7.04
N VAL A 143 17.92 -3.18 6.29
CA VAL A 143 17.93 -3.16 4.81
C VAL A 143 16.85 -2.24 4.24
N PHE A 144 15.65 -2.22 4.83
CA PHE A 144 14.58 -1.29 4.42
C PHE A 144 14.93 0.15 4.76
N TYR A 145 15.49 0.38 5.95
CA TYR A 145 15.92 1.71 6.35
C TYR A 145 16.97 2.25 5.38
N ASN A 146 18.07 1.52 5.16
CA ASN A 146 19.17 1.94 4.30
C ASN A 146 18.70 2.20 2.86
N TYR A 147 17.85 1.32 2.33
CA TYR A 147 17.28 1.47 0.99
C TYR A 147 16.40 2.72 0.88
N ALA A 148 15.36 2.82 1.71
CA ALA A 148 14.40 3.92 1.64
C ALA A 148 15.05 5.27 1.97
N HIS A 149 15.97 5.30 2.94
CA HIS A 149 16.73 6.48 3.31
C HIS A 149 17.62 6.97 2.16
N SER A 150 18.31 6.07 1.47
CA SER A 150 19.12 6.43 0.28
C SER A 150 18.24 7.01 -0.84
N LEU A 151 17.10 6.37 -1.12
CA LEU A 151 16.13 6.86 -2.08
C LEU A 151 15.55 8.23 -1.69
N TRP A 152 15.24 8.42 -0.41
CA TRP A 152 14.74 9.67 0.12
C TRP A 152 15.78 10.80 -0.03
N LYS A 153 17.06 10.55 0.29
CA LYS A 153 18.16 11.50 0.04
C LYS A 153 18.28 11.87 -1.44
N LEU A 154 18.16 10.91 -2.35
CA LEU A 154 18.15 11.19 -3.79
C LEU A 154 16.98 12.11 -4.19
N LYS A 155 15.80 11.93 -3.58
CA LYS A 155 14.65 12.81 -3.81
C LYS A 155 14.84 14.21 -3.23
N LEU A 156 15.48 14.33 -2.06
CA LEU A 156 15.81 15.64 -1.47
C LEU A 156 16.75 16.41 -2.40
N ARG A 157 17.81 15.77 -2.90
CA ARG A 157 18.72 16.40 -3.89
C ARG A 157 17.99 16.86 -5.15
N LYS A 158 17.03 16.06 -5.64
CA LYS A 158 16.16 16.47 -6.76
C LYS A 158 15.23 17.63 -6.41
N ALA A 159 14.82 17.80 -5.16
CA ALA A 159 14.05 18.97 -4.76
C ALA A 159 14.90 20.26 -4.82
N LEU A 160 16.21 20.15 -4.56
CA LEU A 160 17.14 21.27 -4.64
C LEU A 160 17.49 21.71 -6.07
N THR A 161 17.04 21.00 -7.11
CA THR A 161 17.23 21.44 -8.51
C THR A 161 16.18 22.45 -8.96
N TYR A 162 15.08 22.62 -8.20
CA TYR A 162 14.12 23.68 -8.45
C TYR A 162 14.63 25.01 -7.88
N SER A 163 14.06 26.12 -8.33
CA SER A 163 14.41 27.46 -7.86
C SER A 163 14.31 27.58 -6.34
N ARG A 164 15.15 28.43 -5.76
CA ARG A 164 15.29 28.53 -4.31
C ARG A 164 14.17 29.35 -3.67
N PHE A 165 13.83 30.50 -4.24
CA PHE A 165 12.92 31.47 -3.61
C PHE A 165 11.59 31.59 -4.35
N TYR A 166 10.51 31.64 -3.57
CA TYR A 166 9.17 31.88 -4.09
C TYR A 166 8.43 32.91 -3.25
N LYS A 167 7.65 33.76 -3.91
CA LYS A 167 6.71 34.70 -3.29
C LYS A 167 5.27 34.25 -3.51
N LEU A 168 4.37 34.67 -2.64
CA LEU A 168 2.94 34.38 -2.80
C LEU A 168 2.44 35.01 -4.09
N HIS A 169 1.78 34.21 -4.93
CA HIS A 169 1.10 34.71 -6.11
C HIS A 169 -0.41 34.75 -5.89
N LYS A 170 -1.01 33.64 -5.43
CA LYS A 170 -2.45 33.51 -5.21
C LYS A 170 -2.78 32.31 -4.34
N ASP A 171 -3.90 32.35 -3.64
CA ASP A 171 -4.48 31.18 -2.97
C ASP A 171 -5.41 30.40 -3.91
N VAL A 172 -5.33 29.07 -3.86
CA VAL A 172 -6.15 28.13 -4.63
C VAL A 172 -7.00 27.30 -3.71
N ARG A 173 -8.26 27.12 -4.06
CA ARG A 173 -9.16 26.27 -3.29
C ARG A 173 -8.91 24.81 -3.65
N LEU A 174 -8.69 23.95 -2.65
CA LEU A 174 -8.42 22.52 -2.81
C LEU A 174 -9.65 21.64 -2.53
N VAL A 175 -10.79 22.25 -2.21
CA VAL A 175 -12.05 21.59 -1.88
C VAL A 175 -13.16 22.18 -2.77
N GLN A 176 -14.11 21.35 -3.17
CA GLN A 176 -15.31 21.77 -3.89
C GLN A 176 -16.32 22.37 -2.89
N ASP A 177 -17.06 23.41 -3.28
CA ASP A 177 -18.17 23.91 -2.46
C ASP A 177 -19.34 22.92 -2.53
N ASP A 178 -19.92 22.55 -1.39
CA ASP A 178 -21.11 21.68 -1.33
C ASP A 178 -22.34 22.35 -2.01
N ALA A 179 -22.30 23.67 -2.17
CA ALA A 179 -23.31 24.47 -2.87
C ALA A 179 -23.20 24.41 -4.41
N ASP A 180 -22.11 23.87 -4.95
CA ASP A 180 -21.96 23.71 -6.39
C ASP A 180 -22.66 22.42 -6.85
N HIS A 181 -23.90 22.52 -7.37
CA HIS A 181 -24.58 21.47 -8.14
C HIS A 181 -23.90 21.13 -9.48
N LEU A 182 -22.61 21.44 -9.60
CA LEU A 182 -21.84 21.33 -10.83
C LEU A 182 -21.21 19.94 -10.91
N ILE A 183 -21.66 19.15 -11.89
CA ILE A 183 -21.12 17.81 -12.14
C ILE A 183 -19.81 17.96 -12.92
N THR A 184 -18.73 17.47 -12.33
CA THR A 184 -17.44 17.36 -13.01
C THR A 184 -17.36 16.02 -13.70
N LYS A 185 -17.26 16.04 -15.03
CA LYS A 185 -17.13 14.84 -15.85
C LYS A 185 -15.73 14.78 -16.44
N VAL A 186 -15.07 13.64 -16.22
CA VAL A 186 -13.72 13.36 -16.69
C VAL A 186 -13.77 12.18 -17.63
N VAL A 187 -13.30 12.36 -18.86
CA VAL A 187 -13.37 11.34 -19.92
C VAL A 187 -12.01 11.18 -20.58
N ILE A 188 -11.61 9.95 -20.86
CA ILE A 188 -10.43 9.68 -21.68
C ILE A 188 -10.75 9.97 -23.15
N GLU A 189 -9.92 10.77 -23.81
CA GLU A 189 -10.05 11.04 -25.24
C GLU A 189 -9.34 9.94 -26.04
N LYS A 190 -8.05 9.71 -25.75
CA LYS A 190 -7.24 8.68 -26.41
C LYS A 190 -5.94 8.39 -25.67
N ASN A 191 -5.38 7.21 -25.90
CA ASN A 191 -3.97 6.91 -25.62
C ASN A 191 -3.13 7.37 -26.81
N VAL A 192 -2.10 8.19 -26.56
CA VAL A 192 -1.27 8.81 -27.61
C VAL A 192 0.11 8.18 -27.73
N LEU A 193 0.60 7.53 -26.67
CA LEU A 193 1.92 6.92 -26.66
C LEU A 193 2.00 5.86 -25.56
N SER A 194 2.54 4.69 -25.87
CA SER A 194 2.75 3.61 -24.91
C SER A 194 4.10 2.96 -25.14
N PHE A 195 4.87 2.78 -24.06
CA PHE A 195 6.21 2.19 -24.08
C PHE A 195 6.33 1.04 -23.09
N GLY A 196 7.35 0.21 -23.30
CA GLY A 196 7.88 -0.72 -22.31
C GLY A 196 7.53 -2.18 -22.60
N ALA A 197 8.31 -3.08 -22.01
CA ALA A 197 8.05 -4.50 -22.08
C ALA A 197 6.86 -4.87 -21.20
N PRO A 198 5.88 -5.63 -21.70
CA PRO A 198 4.85 -6.18 -20.84
C PRO A 198 5.50 -7.19 -19.89
N THR A 199 5.37 -6.94 -18.59
CA THR A 199 5.56 -8.00 -17.58
C THR A 199 4.24 -8.74 -17.39
N THR A 200 4.30 -9.99 -16.95
CA THR A 200 3.12 -10.78 -16.60
C THR A 200 2.99 -10.89 -15.08
N PHE A 201 1.75 -10.84 -14.59
CA PHE A 201 1.45 -10.96 -13.19
C PHE A 201 1.59 -12.41 -12.71
N ALA A 202 2.61 -12.69 -11.91
CA ALA A 202 2.78 -13.97 -11.23
C ALA A 202 2.06 -13.93 -9.87
N CYS A 203 0.75 -14.16 -9.89
CA CYS A 203 -0.06 -14.22 -8.66
C CYS A 203 0.29 -15.48 -7.85
N PRO A 204 0.78 -15.38 -6.59
CA PRO A 204 1.06 -16.54 -5.77
C PRO A 204 -0.23 -17.21 -5.28
N THR A 205 -0.27 -18.54 -5.27
CA THR A 205 -1.43 -19.33 -4.82
C THR A 205 -1.58 -19.42 -3.29
N LEU A 206 -0.61 -18.89 -2.53
CA LEU A 206 -0.57 -18.85 -1.05
C LEU A 206 -0.84 -20.21 -0.35
N VAL A 207 -0.59 -21.34 -1.04
CA VAL A 207 -0.68 -22.70 -0.47
C VAL A 207 0.42 -22.95 0.57
N SER A 208 1.54 -22.23 0.44
CA SER A 208 2.67 -22.22 1.36
C SER A 208 3.05 -20.80 1.73
N LYS A 209 3.92 -20.66 2.74
CA LYS A 209 4.42 -19.34 3.18
C LYS A 209 5.03 -18.58 2.01
N CYS A 210 4.48 -17.39 1.73
CA CYS A 210 4.96 -16.48 0.71
C CYS A 210 5.53 -15.24 1.40
N VAL A 211 6.84 -15.02 1.27
CA VAL A 211 7.52 -13.85 1.83
C VAL A 211 8.19 -13.10 0.69
N LEU A 212 7.99 -11.78 0.64
CA LEU A 212 8.63 -10.95 -0.38
C LEU A 212 10.15 -10.96 -0.16
N LYS A 213 10.89 -11.29 -1.23
CA LYS A 213 12.33 -11.41 -1.23
C LYS A 213 12.96 -10.02 -1.19
N ILE A 214 13.44 -9.63 -0.01
CA ILE A 214 14.07 -8.32 0.24
C ILE A 214 15.31 -8.10 -0.64
N THR A 215 16.03 -9.18 -0.97
CA THR A 215 17.17 -9.17 -1.88
C THR A 215 16.83 -8.72 -3.31
N GLN A 216 15.55 -8.71 -3.68
CA GLN A 216 15.07 -8.21 -4.97
C GLN A 216 14.69 -6.72 -4.93
N LEU A 217 15.09 -5.96 -3.90
CA LEU A 217 14.96 -4.51 -3.95
C LEU A 217 15.83 -3.96 -5.10
N PRO A 218 15.29 -3.06 -5.95
CA PRO A 218 16.06 -2.46 -7.04
C PRO A 218 17.29 -1.72 -6.50
N THR A 219 18.44 -1.76 -7.17
CA THR A 219 19.58 -0.91 -6.80
C THR A 219 19.36 0.55 -7.23
N PHE A 220 20.30 1.46 -6.94
CA PHE A 220 20.23 2.86 -7.36
C PHE A 220 21.21 3.23 -8.47
N GLU A 221 22.12 2.32 -8.82
CA GLU A 221 23.25 2.56 -9.70
C GLU A 221 22.88 2.25 -11.15
N ALA A 222 22.12 3.14 -11.77
CA ALA A 222 21.79 3.03 -13.19
C ALA A 222 22.56 4.11 -13.97
N LYS A 223 23.47 3.71 -14.86
CA LYS A 223 24.13 4.61 -15.83
C LYS A 223 23.14 5.31 -16.75
N TYR A 224 22.00 4.67 -17.00
CA TYR A 224 20.95 5.15 -17.88
C TYR A 224 19.60 5.28 -17.15
N THR A 225 18.78 6.22 -17.60
CA THR A 225 17.39 6.41 -17.20
C THR A 225 16.49 6.50 -18.44
N TYR A 226 15.20 6.71 -18.24
CA TYR A 226 14.21 6.91 -19.29
C TYR A 226 13.51 8.27 -19.11
N ASN A 227 13.01 8.86 -20.20
CA ASN A 227 12.26 10.12 -20.18
C ASN A 227 11.04 10.04 -19.23
N SER A 228 10.33 8.90 -19.23
CA SER A 228 9.20 8.58 -18.37
C SER A 228 9.52 8.54 -16.85
N LYS A 229 10.80 8.59 -16.48
CA LYS A 229 11.25 8.69 -15.09
C LYS A 229 11.54 10.12 -14.65
N LEU A 230 11.84 11.01 -15.59
CA LEU A 230 12.08 12.43 -15.33
C LEU A 230 10.80 13.15 -14.85
N PRO A 231 10.90 14.33 -14.24
CA PRO A 231 9.78 15.27 -14.12
C PRO A 231 9.08 15.46 -15.49
N VAL A 232 7.78 15.72 -15.50
CA VAL A 232 7.04 15.84 -16.79
C VAL A 232 7.47 17.10 -17.55
N SER A 233 7.94 18.13 -16.85
CA SER A 233 8.53 19.34 -17.42
C SER A 233 9.86 19.11 -18.16
N GLN A 234 10.47 17.94 -17.96
CA GLN A 234 11.75 17.49 -18.53
C GLN A 234 11.61 16.25 -19.42
N ASP A 235 10.39 15.75 -19.61
CA ASP A 235 10.12 14.52 -20.36
C ASP A 235 10.06 14.84 -21.87
N ALA A 236 11.08 14.44 -22.63
CA ALA A 236 11.16 14.73 -24.07
C ALA A 236 10.00 14.13 -24.88
N ASN A 237 9.39 13.03 -24.41
CA ASN A 237 8.24 12.41 -25.07
C ASN A 237 7.03 13.36 -25.05
N VAL A 238 6.88 14.14 -23.96
CA VAL A 238 5.79 15.12 -23.83
C VAL A 238 5.91 16.20 -24.89
N ILE A 239 7.13 16.68 -25.16
CA ILE A 239 7.37 17.71 -26.19
C ILE A 239 6.91 17.22 -27.57
N GLY A 240 7.21 15.96 -27.91
CA GLY A 240 6.75 15.35 -29.17
C GLY A 240 5.22 15.26 -29.27
N ILE A 241 4.56 14.90 -28.16
CA ILE A 241 3.08 14.81 -28.11
C ILE A 241 2.44 16.20 -28.29
N LEU A 242 2.95 17.23 -27.62
CA LEU A 242 2.38 18.59 -27.64
C LEU A 242 2.51 19.28 -29.01
N LYS A 243 3.45 18.86 -29.86
CA LYS A 243 3.52 19.34 -31.25
C LYS A 243 2.32 18.93 -32.11
N THR A 244 1.65 17.84 -31.74
CA THR A 244 0.59 17.21 -32.55
C THR A 244 -0.78 17.25 -31.87
N HIS A 245 -0.83 17.62 -30.59
CA HIS A 245 -2.03 17.56 -29.77
C HIS A 245 -2.20 18.82 -28.93
N ASP A 246 -3.42 19.37 -28.89
CA ASP A 246 -3.77 20.46 -27.99
C ASP A 246 -4.05 19.93 -26.57
N VAL A 247 -3.29 20.44 -25.61
CA VAL A 247 -3.31 20.03 -24.21
C VAL A 247 -3.04 21.27 -23.36
N ASP A 248 -3.83 21.48 -22.30
CA ASP A 248 -3.67 22.59 -21.36
C ASP A 248 -2.73 22.25 -20.19
N VAL A 249 -2.77 20.99 -19.73
CA VAL A 249 -2.06 20.54 -18.53
C VAL A 249 -1.35 19.21 -18.78
N VAL A 250 -0.11 19.06 -18.34
CA VAL A 250 0.62 17.78 -18.33
C VAL A 250 0.88 17.36 -16.90
N ILE A 251 0.52 16.14 -16.53
CA ILE A 251 0.68 15.65 -15.16
C ILE A 251 0.96 14.15 -15.11
N SER A 252 1.60 13.68 -14.05
CA SER A 252 1.81 12.26 -13.79
C SER A 252 0.73 11.67 -12.88
N MET A 253 0.55 10.35 -12.91
CA MET A 253 -0.36 9.64 -11.99
C MET A 253 -0.04 9.92 -10.50
N SER A 254 1.24 10.13 -10.15
CA SER A 254 1.62 10.54 -8.80
C SER A 254 1.16 11.95 -8.41
N GLY A 255 1.08 12.87 -9.39
CA GLY A 255 0.54 14.21 -9.19
C GLY A 255 -0.97 14.16 -8.98
N ILE A 256 -1.71 13.48 -9.87
CA ILE A 256 -3.16 13.26 -9.74
C ILE A 256 -3.51 12.69 -8.36
N LYS A 257 -2.85 11.60 -7.96
CA LYS A 257 -3.06 11.00 -6.64
C LYS A 257 -2.80 11.94 -5.48
N ARG A 258 -1.91 12.93 -5.62
CA ARG A 258 -1.67 13.90 -4.55
C ARG A 258 -2.75 14.96 -4.53
N LEU A 259 -3.16 15.49 -5.68
CA LEU A 259 -4.20 16.51 -5.78
C LEU A 259 -5.58 16.00 -5.33
N MET A 260 -5.87 14.72 -5.58
CA MET A 260 -7.13 14.11 -5.15
C MET A 260 -7.17 13.79 -3.65
N ASP A 261 -6.01 13.55 -3.03
CA ASP A 261 -5.86 13.00 -1.69
C ASP A 261 -5.96 14.07 -0.61
N ASP A 262 -7.16 14.18 -0.05
CA ASP A 262 -7.57 15.08 1.04
C ASP A 262 -7.68 14.34 2.38
N SER A 263 -6.97 13.23 2.55
CA SER A 263 -7.12 12.40 3.74
C SER A 263 -6.59 13.07 5.01
N ASP A 264 -5.63 13.98 4.87
CA ASP A 264 -4.93 14.62 5.96
C ASP A 264 -4.60 16.08 5.61
N HIS A 265 -5.44 17.00 6.08
CA HIS A 265 -5.27 18.44 5.89
C HIS A 265 -4.06 18.99 6.65
N ASN A 266 -3.51 18.27 7.63
CA ASN A 266 -2.33 18.72 8.36
C ASN A 266 -1.04 18.39 7.62
N LYS A 267 -1.09 17.50 6.61
CA LYS A 267 0.08 17.05 5.88
C LYS A 267 0.57 18.13 4.94
N VAL A 268 1.76 18.65 5.24
CA VAL A 268 2.45 19.59 4.35
C VAL A 268 2.92 18.86 3.09
N TRP A 269 2.59 19.41 1.93
CA TRP A 269 3.10 18.94 0.66
C TRP A 269 3.28 20.10 -0.31
N SER A 270 4.23 19.92 -1.23
CA SER A 270 4.52 20.88 -2.29
C SER A 270 4.64 20.14 -3.62
N ILE A 271 4.07 20.72 -4.68
CA ILE A 271 4.16 20.22 -6.05
C ILE A 271 4.72 21.34 -6.93
N PRO A 272 5.95 21.23 -7.44
CA PRO A 272 6.47 22.17 -8.41
C PRO A 272 5.71 22.02 -9.73
N PHE A 273 5.51 23.12 -10.42
CA PHE A 273 4.97 23.13 -11.77
C PHE A 273 5.53 24.30 -12.57
N VAL A 274 5.54 24.16 -13.89
CA VAL A 274 6.09 25.16 -14.81
C VAL A 274 5.06 25.47 -15.87
N VAL A 275 4.85 26.75 -16.16
CA VAL A 275 4.03 27.21 -17.27
C VAL A 275 4.97 27.60 -18.40
N LYS A 276 4.88 26.91 -19.53
CA LYS A 276 5.70 27.17 -20.72
C LYS A 276 4.81 27.40 -21.93
N GLU A 277 5.23 28.31 -22.80
CA GLU A 277 4.64 28.44 -24.11
C GLU A 277 5.03 27.25 -24.99
N THR A 278 4.03 26.66 -25.64
CA THR A 278 4.23 25.59 -26.60
C THR A 278 3.56 25.97 -27.91
N ASN A 279 4.27 25.72 -29.00
CA ASN A 279 3.78 25.95 -30.35
C ASN A 279 3.51 24.60 -31.01
N ASN A 280 2.26 24.38 -31.42
CA ASN A 280 1.80 23.19 -32.12
C ASN A 280 1.84 23.34 -33.66
N GLY A 281 2.53 24.38 -34.16
CA GLY A 281 2.63 24.76 -35.57
C GLY A 281 1.47 25.63 -36.07
N ARG A 282 0.36 25.76 -35.32
CA ARG A 282 -0.81 26.58 -35.68
C ARG A 282 -1.05 27.71 -34.70
N THR A 283 -0.94 27.43 -33.41
CA THR A 283 -1.19 28.37 -32.33
C THR A 283 -0.11 28.21 -31.25
N SER A 284 0.24 29.34 -30.64
CA SER A 284 1.07 29.36 -29.45
C SER A 284 0.16 29.42 -28.21
N LYS A 285 0.42 28.54 -27.24
CA LYS A 285 -0.41 28.42 -26.05
C LYS A 285 0.44 28.06 -24.83
N ASN A 286 0.08 28.64 -23.69
CA ASN A 286 0.67 28.28 -22.41
C ASN A 286 0.15 26.91 -21.94
N VAL A 287 1.09 26.01 -21.63
CA VAL A 287 0.81 24.67 -21.12
C VAL A 287 1.42 24.52 -19.73
N VAL A 288 0.64 23.98 -18.81
CA VAL A 288 1.04 23.78 -17.40
C VAL A 288 1.64 22.39 -17.22
N TYR A 289 2.90 22.30 -16.85
CA TYR A 289 3.60 21.05 -16.55
C TYR A 289 3.66 20.84 -15.04
N ILE A 290 2.81 19.96 -14.52
CA ILE A 290 2.73 19.64 -13.09
C ILE A 290 3.65 18.45 -12.78
N ASP A 291 4.78 18.76 -12.15
CA ASP A 291 5.79 17.78 -11.80
C ASP A 291 5.37 16.89 -10.63
N LYS A 292 6.28 16.02 -10.19
CA LYS A 292 6.00 15.08 -9.11
C LYS A 292 5.98 15.83 -7.77
N PRO A 293 5.07 15.47 -6.84
CA PRO A 293 5.12 15.99 -5.48
C PRO A 293 6.50 15.79 -4.86
N LEU A 294 6.99 16.81 -4.15
CA LEU A 294 8.25 16.75 -3.44
C LEU A 294 8.22 15.67 -2.34
N PRO A 295 9.39 15.11 -1.96
CA PRO A 295 9.46 14.14 -0.88
C PRO A 295 8.93 14.71 0.44
N LEU A 296 8.51 13.85 1.35
CA LEU A 296 8.26 14.26 2.73
C LEU A 296 9.55 14.80 3.33
N GLN A 297 9.50 15.96 3.98
CA GLN A 297 10.65 16.54 4.68
C GLN A 297 11.04 15.70 5.91
N CYS A 298 10.03 15.13 6.57
CA CYS A 298 10.24 14.35 7.78
C CYS A 298 9.47 13.02 7.69
N PRO A 299 9.96 12.04 6.91
CA PRO A 299 9.30 10.74 6.79
C PRO A 299 9.40 9.96 8.11
N THR A 300 8.44 9.09 8.35
CA THR A 300 8.47 8.12 9.45
C THR A 300 9.00 6.76 8.98
N LYS A 301 9.42 5.89 9.89
CA LYS A 301 9.83 4.51 9.53
C LYS A 301 8.72 3.75 8.79
N PRO A 302 7.43 3.85 9.17
CA PRO A 302 6.37 3.26 8.37
C PRO A 302 6.25 3.78 6.94
N ASP A 303 6.54 5.07 6.69
CA ASP A 303 6.58 5.61 5.30
C ASP A 303 7.69 4.92 4.48
N PHE A 304 8.83 4.61 5.12
CA PHE A 304 9.91 3.85 4.50
C PHE A 304 9.49 2.40 4.22
N VAL A 305 8.85 1.74 5.18
CA VAL A 305 8.33 0.36 5.02
C VAL A 305 7.34 0.30 3.86
N GLU A 306 6.39 1.23 3.77
CA GLU A 306 5.43 1.30 2.66
C GLU A 306 6.13 1.50 1.30
N GLN A 307 7.11 2.42 1.26
CA GLN A 307 7.88 2.71 0.06
C GLN A 307 8.67 1.50 -0.46
N CYS A 308 9.23 0.69 0.45
CA CYS A 308 9.92 -0.56 0.14
C CYS A 308 8.95 -1.61 -0.39
N HIS A 309 7.86 -1.88 0.33
CA HIS A 309 6.87 -2.90 -0.06
C HIS A 309 6.24 -2.62 -1.41
N LYS A 310 5.95 -1.35 -1.74
CA LYS A 310 5.47 -0.96 -3.07
C LYS A 310 6.40 -1.39 -4.21
N ARG A 311 7.72 -1.40 -3.99
CA ARG A 311 8.71 -1.86 -4.97
C ARG A 311 8.87 -3.37 -4.96
N LEU A 312 8.88 -3.97 -3.77
CA LEU A 312 8.97 -5.41 -3.62
C LEU A 312 7.85 -6.14 -4.34
N LEU A 313 6.61 -5.63 -4.28
CA LEU A 313 5.51 -6.23 -5.03
C LEU A 313 5.83 -6.34 -6.52
N ARG A 314 6.40 -5.29 -7.11
CA ARG A 314 6.75 -5.28 -8.52
C ARG A 314 7.89 -6.25 -8.82
N THR A 315 8.94 -6.25 -8.01
CA THR A 315 10.10 -7.12 -8.29
C THR A 315 9.85 -8.59 -7.99
N ASN A 316 8.88 -8.91 -7.11
CA ASN A 316 8.52 -10.28 -6.77
C ASN A 316 7.42 -10.86 -7.65
N PHE A 317 6.47 -10.04 -8.12
CA PHE A 317 5.27 -10.51 -8.82
C PHE A 317 5.13 -10.05 -10.28
N CYS A 318 5.98 -9.13 -10.76
CA CYS A 318 6.01 -8.78 -12.19
C CYS A 318 7.17 -9.51 -12.86
N VAL A 319 6.86 -10.55 -13.66
CA VAL A 319 7.85 -11.37 -14.36
C VAL A 319 8.00 -10.87 -15.79
N GLU A 320 9.24 -10.73 -16.27
CA GLU A 320 9.50 -10.34 -17.66
C GLU A 320 8.98 -11.41 -18.63
N THR A 321 8.32 -10.97 -19.70
CA THR A 321 7.90 -11.86 -20.79
C THR A 321 8.99 -11.98 -21.83
N ALA A 322 9.05 -13.11 -22.52
CA ALA A 322 9.95 -13.33 -23.66
C ALA A 322 9.45 -12.68 -24.97
N GLU A 323 8.39 -11.86 -24.90
CA GLU A 323 7.77 -11.26 -26.08
C GLU A 323 8.63 -10.12 -26.65
N VAL A 324 8.67 -10.03 -27.98
CA VAL A 324 9.35 -8.95 -28.70
C VAL A 324 8.63 -7.63 -28.44
N VAL A 325 9.36 -6.65 -27.89
CA VAL A 325 8.82 -5.34 -27.53
C VAL A 325 8.96 -4.40 -28.72
N ASN A 326 7.83 -4.06 -29.35
CA ASN A 326 7.84 -3.22 -30.55
C ASN A 326 8.14 -1.73 -30.29
N ASN A 327 8.02 -1.26 -29.04
CA ASN A 327 8.21 0.16 -28.66
C ASN A 327 9.01 0.29 -27.35
N LEU A 328 10.33 0.07 -27.42
CA LEU A 328 11.23 0.34 -26.31
C LEU A 328 11.48 1.84 -26.18
N GLU A 329 11.33 2.36 -24.97
CA GLU A 329 11.68 3.74 -24.67
C GLU A 329 13.21 3.92 -24.74
N GLU A 330 13.66 5.00 -25.37
CA GLU A 330 15.09 5.32 -25.50
C GLU A 330 15.74 5.51 -24.12
N LYS A 331 16.92 4.91 -23.95
CA LYS A 331 17.75 5.07 -22.75
C LYS A 331 18.58 6.34 -22.86
N ILE A 332 18.46 7.22 -21.88
CA ILE A 332 19.24 8.45 -21.79
C ILE A 332 20.25 8.39 -20.62
N PRO A 333 21.39 9.12 -20.67
CA PRO A 333 22.34 9.15 -19.56
C PRO A 333 21.70 9.64 -18.26
N ASN A 334 22.07 9.02 -17.13
CA ASN A 334 21.55 9.39 -15.83
C ASN A 334 22.45 10.43 -15.15
N PHE A 335 22.23 11.71 -15.47
CA PHE A 335 23.01 12.84 -14.95
C PHE A 335 22.91 13.08 -13.44
N TYR A 336 22.01 12.38 -12.73
CA TYR A 336 21.86 12.48 -11.28
C TYR A 336 22.80 11.57 -10.47
N HIS A 337 23.63 10.75 -11.13
CA HIS A 337 24.44 9.70 -10.49
C HIS A 337 25.93 9.74 -10.87
N SER A 338 26.48 10.92 -11.18
CA SER A 338 27.83 11.09 -11.77
C SER A 338 29.04 10.67 -10.93
N ASN A 339 28.89 10.27 -9.66
CA ASN A 339 30.03 10.14 -8.72
C ASN A 339 30.30 8.70 -8.21
N MET A 340 29.82 7.64 -8.88
CA MET A 340 30.18 6.26 -8.51
C MET A 340 30.70 5.48 -9.71
N SER A 341 31.74 4.69 -9.47
CA SER A 341 32.40 3.86 -10.48
C SER A 341 31.40 2.89 -11.13
N PRO A 342 31.41 2.76 -12.47
CA PRO A 342 30.45 1.96 -13.19
C PRO A 342 30.71 0.46 -12.95
N SER A 343 29.72 -0.24 -12.41
CA SER A 343 29.63 -1.70 -12.61
C SER A 343 28.67 -1.98 -13.77
N ASP A 344 29.10 -2.80 -14.72
CA ASP A 344 28.24 -3.32 -15.78
C ASP A 344 27.26 -4.33 -15.17
N THR A 345 26.18 -3.83 -14.57
CA THR A 345 25.13 -4.71 -14.03
C THR A 345 23.74 -4.31 -14.50
N LYS A 346 22.94 -5.36 -14.67
CA LYS A 346 21.60 -5.45 -15.28
C LYS A 346 20.69 -4.26 -14.96
N ASN A 347 19.91 -3.84 -15.96
CA ASN A 347 18.90 -2.77 -15.89
C ASN A 347 18.20 -2.72 -14.51
N VAL A 348 18.59 -1.73 -13.71
CA VAL A 348 18.24 -1.51 -12.29
C VAL A 348 16.76 -1.18 -12.07
N TYR A 349 16.01 -0.95 -13.13
CA TYR A 349 14.56 -0.81 -13.10
C TYR A 349 14.06 -1.60 -14.30
N GLY A 350 13.38 -2.72 -14.04
CA GLY A 350 12.68 -3.44 -15.10
C GLY A 350 11.83 -2.49 -15.94
N PRO A 351 11.66 -2.76 -17.24
CA PRO A 351 10.84 -1.95 -18.13
C PRO A 351 9.46 -1.79 -17.51
N CYS A 352 9.16 -0.58 -17.03
CA CYS A 352 7.83 -0.27 -16.49
C CYS A 352 7.04 0.25 -17.67
N ALA A 353 5.99 -0.47 -18.06
CA ALA A 353 5.12 -0.03 -19.13
C ALA A 353 4.57 1.38 -18.78
N CYS A 354 4.80 2.33 -19.66
CA CYS A 354 4.43 3.72 -19.46
C CYS A 354 3.49 4.15 -20.58
N ASN A 355 2.32 4.67 -20.19
CA ASN A 355 1.29 5.12 -21.12
C ASN A 355 1.08 6.62 -20.95
N TYR A 356 0.84 7.30 -22.06
CA TYR A 356 0.48 8.71 -22.13
C TYR A 356 -0.90 8.77 -22.77
N SER A 357 -1.83 9.37 -22.05
CA SER A 357 -3.23 9.45 -22.46
C SER A 357 -3.74 10.87 -22.29
N ILE A 358 -4.50 11.35 -23.27
CA ILE A 358 -5.18 12.65 -23.20
C ILE A 358 -6.55 12.43 -22.59
N TRP A 359 -6.86 13.26 -21.61
CA TRP A 359 -8.11 13.28 -20.88
C TRP A 359 -8.74 14.67 -20.99
N ASN A 360 -10.06 14.70 -20.89
CA ASN A 360 -10.85 15.90 -20.91
C ASN A 360 -11.61 15.99 -19.59
N ILE A 361 -11.51 17.14 -18.91
CA ILE A 361 -12.30 17.46 -17.73
C ILE A 361 -13.15 18.70 -18.03
N HIS A 362 -14.46 18.53 -17.89
CA HIS A 362 -15.44 19.60 -18.05
C HIS A 362 -16.37 19.62 -16.85
N ARG A 363 -16.90 20.81 -16.57
CA ARG A 363 -17.82 21.05 -15.47
C ARG A 363 -19.11 21.59 -16.05
N ASN A 364 -20.19 20.82 -15.88
CA ASN A 364 -21.52 21.19 -16.38
C ASN A 364 -22.38 21.64 -15.21
N SER A 365 -23.18 22.69 -15.41
CA SER A 365 -24.36 22.90 -14.57
C SER A 365 -25.42 21.89 -14.98
N GLU A 366 -26.03 21.19 -14.02
CA GLU A 366 -27.35 20.64 -14.29
C GLU A 366 -28.24 21.82 -14.69
N GLY A 367 -28.79 21.75 -15.90
CA GLY A 367 -29.56 22.83 -16.49
C GLY A 367 -30.80 23.15 -15.66
N ASN A 368 -30.71 24.14 -14.79
CA ASN A 368 -31.86 24.99 -14.51
C ASN A 368 -32.11 25.83 -15.76
N VAL A 369 -32.96 25.31 -16.65
CA VAL A 369 -33.44 25.96 -17.90
C VAL A 369 -34.00 27.38 -17.64
N LEU A 370 -34.27 27.73 -16.39
CA LEU A 370 -34.81 29.01 -15.94
C LEU A 370 -33.77 30.10 -15.61
N LEU A 371 -32.49 29.76 -15.42
CA LEU A 371 -31.43 30.74 -15.17
C LEU A 371 -30.56 30.90 -16.41
N LYS A 372 -30.79 31.99 -17.17
CA LYS A 372 -30.02 32.40 -18.36
C LYS A 372 -28.57 32.82 -18.07
N THR A 373 -27.97 32.40 -16.96
CA THR A 373 -26.52 32.55 -16.76
C THR A 373 -25.83 31.35 -17.40
N ARG A 374 -25.58 31.49 -18.72
CA ARG A 374 -24.73 30.59 -19.50
C ARG A 374 -23.30 30.65 -18.93
N THR A 375 -23.02 29.87 -17.89
CA THR A 375 -21.64 29.69 -17.41
C THR A 375 -20.88 29.03 -18.54
N GLU A 376 -19.82 29.68 -19.04
CA GLU A 376 -18.99 29.14 -20.12
C GLU A 376 -18.53 27.73 -19.76
N GLU A 377 -18.80 26.76 -20.64
CA GLU A 377 -18.32 25.38 -20.51
C GLU A 377 -16.79 25.40 -20.61
N LYS A 378 -16.11 25.62 -19.49
CA LYS A 378 -14.65 25.54 -19.44
C LYS A 378 -14.26 24.08 -19.48
N ASN A 379 -13.73 23.67 -20.62
CA ASN A 379 -13.19 22.34 -20.89
C ASN A 379 -11.66 22.43 -20.83
N ILE A 380 -11.04 21.52 -20.06
CA ILE A 380 -9.58 21.44 -19.93
C ILE A 380 -9.13 20.07 -20.42
N LYS A 381 -8.22 20.07 -21.39
CA LYS A 381 -7.52 18.87 -21.84
C LYS A 381 -6.22 18.70 -21.07
N PHE A 382 -6.00 17.51 -20.53
CA PHE A 382 -4.75 17.21 -19.86
C PHE A 382 -4.12 15.90 -20.32
N LEU A 383 -2.80 15.92 -20.48
CA LEU A 383 -1.99 14.75 -20.77
C LEU A 383 -1.57 14.08 -19.46
N LEU A 384 -2.00 12.85 -19.28
CA LEU A 384 -1.69 12.04 -18.12
C LEU A 384 -0.64 10.98 -18.45
N ARG A 385 0.52 11.06 -17.77
CA ARG A 385 1.56 10.03 -17.81
C ARG A 385 1.34 8.99 -16.72
N GLN A 386 1.21 7.73 -17.13
CA GLN A 386 0.78 6.61 -16.31
C GLN A 386 1.79 5.49 -16.35
N LYS A 387 1.88 4.75 -15.25
CA LYS A 387 2.68 3.53 -15.16
C LYS A 387 1.76 2.35 -14.92
N ILE A 388 1.94 1.31 -15.72
CA ILE A 388 1.32 0.01 -15.55
C ILE A 388 2.35 -0.89 -14.88
N ASP A 389 1.92 -1.62 -13.85
CA ASP A 389 2.85 -2.45 -13.09
C ASP A 389 3.16 -3.75 -13.84
N THR A 390 2.13 -4.36 -14.43
CA THR A 390 2.20 -5.64 -15.18
C THR A 390 0.89 -5.90 -15.93
N TYR A 391 0.78 -7.02 -16.64
CA TYR A 391 -0.40 -7.47 -17.36
C TYR A 391 -0.82 -8.89 -16.93
N GLU A 392 -2.10 -9.19 -17.07
CA GLU A 392 -2.65 -10.54 -16.94
C GLU A 392 -3.20 -10.98 -18.29
N HIS A 393 -2.88 -12.20 -18.70
CA HIS A 393 -3.46 -12.80 -19.90
C HIS A 393 -4.83 -13.38 -19.55
N LEU A 394 -5.86 -12.88 -20.23
CA LEU A 394 -7.20 -13.39 -20.11
C LEU A 394 -7.40 -14.62 -21.01
N PRO A 395 -8.38 -15.50 -20.70
CA PRO A 395 -8.64 -16.71 -21.50
C PRO A 395 -9.02 -16.43 -22.96
N ASP A 396 -9.51 -15.22 -23.25
CA ASP A 396 -9.87 -14.74 -24.60
C ASP A 396 -8.64 -14.29 -25.42
N GLY A 397 -7.43 -14.39 -24.86
CA GLY A 397 -6.18 -13.94 -25.49
C GLY A 397 -5.88 -12.45 -25.27
N ASN A 398 -6.80 -11.67 -24.69
CA ASN A 398 -6.59 -10.26 -24.41
C ASN A 398 -5.70 -10.05 -23.18
N LYS A 399 -5.02 -8.89 -23.14
CA LYS A 399 -4.18 -8.48 -22.02
C LYS A 399 -4.91 -7.47 -21.15
N ARG A 400 -4.98 -7.74 -19.85
CA ARG A 400 -5.56 -6.82 -18.86
C ARG A 400 -4.44 -6.12 -18.07
N PRO A 401 -4.37 -4.78 -18.04
CA PRO A 401 -3.41 -4.07 -17.20
C PRO A 401 -3.67 -4.34 -15.71
N ILE A 402 -2.60 -4.58 -14.95
CA ILE A 402 -2.65 -4.87 -13.53
C ILE A 402 -1.94 -3.78 -12.72
N ILE A 403 -2.52 -3.49 -11.56
CA ILE A 403 -2.02 -2.54 -10.58
C ILE A 403 -1.82 -3.28 -9.26
N LEU A 404 -0.63 -3.21 -8.69
CA LEU A 404 -0.32 -3.82 -7.40
C LEU A 404 -0.22 -2.75 -6.33
N THR A 405 -1.03 -2.85 -5.28
CA THR A 405 -0.94 -1.96 -4.11
C THR A 405 -0.70 -2.77 -2.83
N PRO A 406 0.30 -2.41 -2.01
CA PRO A 406 0.47 -3.02 -0.70
C PRO A 406 -0.58 -2.49 0.27
N LYS A 407 -1.06 -3.36 1.16
CA LYS A 407 -1.80 -3.02 2.39
C LYS A 407 -1.02 -3.59 3.56
N LEU A 408 -0.33 -2.72 4.30
CA LEU A 408 0.49 -3.15 5.43
C LEU A 408 -0.39 -3.44 6.65
N GLU A 409 -0.14 -4.59 7.26
CA GLU A 409 -0.82 -5.06 8.46
C GLU A 409 0.17 -5.09 9.63
N TYR A 410 -0.16 -4.34 10.69
CA TYR A 410 0.66 -4.27 11.91
C TYR A 410 0.05 -5.06 13.08
N GLN A 411 -1.24 -5.39 12.99
CA GLN A 411 -2.02 -6.14 13.98
C GLN A 411 -2.78 -7.30 13.31
N ILE A 412 -2.14 -7.93 12.31
CA ILE A 412 -2.80 -8.99 11.50
C ILE A 412 -3.28 -10.15 12.35
N GLU A 413 -2.63 -10.36 13.50
CA GLU A 413 -2.97 -11.41 14.45
C GLU A 413 -4.38 -11.25 15.05
N HIS A 414 -4.96 -10.04 14.97
CA HIS A 414 -6.33 -9.75 15.40
C HIS A 414 -7.34 -9.72 14.25
N GLY A 415 -6.87 -9.63 13.01
CA GLY A 415 -7.70 -9.55 11.80
C GLY A 415 -7.12 -8.59 10.77
N ALA A 416 -7.83 -8.40 9.66
CA ALA A 416 -7.40 -7.46 8.62
C ALA A 416 -7.83 -6.03 8.99
N SER A 417 -6.92 -5.05 8.93
CA SER A 417 -7.31 -3.66 9.15
C SER A 417 -8.13 -3.10 7.98
N ILE A 418 -9.00 -2.14 8.26
CA ILE A 418 -9.68 -1.35 7.22
C ILE A 418 -8.65 -0.60 6.36
N CYS A 419 -9.05 -0.19 5.16
CA CYS A 419 -8.25 0.74 4.36
C CYS A 419 -8.45 2.16 4.85
N THR A 420 -7.37 2.92 4.94
CA THR A 420 -7.41 4.35 5.29
C THR A 420 -8.05 5.18 4.18
N LYS A 421 -8.60 6.36 4.50
CA LYS A 421 -9.09 7.33 3.49
C LYS A 421 -8.02 7.61 2.40
N HIS A 422 -6.76 7.75 2.82
CA HIS A 422 -5.59 7.90 1.94
C HIS A 422 -5.40 6.74 0.95
N GLU A 423 -5.51 5.51 1.43
CA GLU A 423 -5.38 4.31 0.59
C GLU A 423 -6.54 4.22 -0.40
N LEU A 424 -7.78 4.47 0.05
CA LEU A 424 -8.98 4.35 -0.76
C LEU A 424 -9.02 5.35 -1.92
N VAL A 425 -8.77 6.63 -1.67
CA VAL A 425 -8.77 7.67 -2.73
C VAL A 425 -7.69 7.40 -3.78
N ARG A 426 -6.53 6.86 -3.38
CA ARG A 426 -5.44 6.55 -4.29
C ARG A 426 -5.70 5.28 -5.11
N GLN A 427 -6.34 4.27 -4.52
CA GLN A 427 -6.80 3.07 -5.23
C GLN A 427 -7.94 3.41 -6.21
N TRP A 428 -8.84 4.30 -5.80
CA TRP A 428 -9.89 4.82 -6.67
C TRP A 428 -9.31 5.53 -7.88
N ALA A 429 -8.40 6.49 -7.66
CA ALA A 429 -7.72 7.19 -8.75
C ALA A 429 -6.96 6.21 -9.66
N ASP A 430 -6.34 5.20 -9.07
CA ASP A 430 -5.62 4.15 -9.78
C ASP A 430 -6.46 3.39 -10.80
N LEU A 431 -7.70 3.04 -10.44
CA LEU A 431 -8.65 2.38 -11.32
C LEU A 431 -9.32 3.36 -12.29
N PHE A 432 -9.70 4.54 -11.82
CA PHE A 432 -10.44 5.51 -12.63
C PHE A 432 -9.61 6.02 -13.80
N PHE A 433 -8.37 6.42 -13.52
CA PHE A 433 -7.51 6.96 -14.56
C PHE A 433 -6.85 5.88 -15.42
N ARG A 434 -6.82 4.60 -15.02
CA ARG A 434 -6.28 3.53 -15.88
C ARG A 434 -7.42 2.63 -16.31
N PRO A 435 -8.12 2.97 -17.42
CA PRO A 435 -9.28 2.20 -17.86
C PRO A 435 -8.88 0.75 -18.17
N PHE A 436 -9.84 -0.15 -17.99
CA PHE A 436 -9.67 -1.61 -18.18
C PHE A 436 -8.67 -2.28 -17.23
N SER A 437 -8.08 -1.55 -16.28
CA SER A 437 -7.13 -2.13 -15.33
C SER A 437 -7.84 -2.87 -14.18
N GLN A 438 -7.17 -3.89 -13.65
CA GLN A 438 -7.54 -4.56 -12.41
C GLN A 438 -6.54 -4.20 -11.32
N LEU A 439 -7.06 -3.79 -10.15
CA LEU A 439 -6.24 -3.53 -8.97
C LEU A 439 -6.22 -4.76 -8.08
N TYR A 440 -5.02 -5.17 -7.67
CA TYR A 440 -4.81 -6.17 -6.63
C TYR A 440 -4.26 -5.51 -5.37
N ARG A 441 -5.00 -5.65 -4.27
CA ARG A 441 -4.57 -5.25 -2.94
C ARG A 441 -3.89 -6.44 -2.28
N VAL A 442 -2.60 -6.31 -2.00
CA VAL A 442 -1.80 -7.36 -1.37
C VAL A 442 -1.63 -7.00 0.11
N ARG A 443 -2.28 -7.76 1.00
CA ARG A 443 -2.14 -7.62 2.45
C ARG A 443 -0.85 -8.30 2.91
N ILE A 444 0.02 -7.52 3.53
CA ILE A 444 1.39 -7.93 3.87
C ILE A 444 1.63 -7.62 5.34
N LYS A 445 2.19 -8.59 6.08
CA LYS A 445 2.62 -8.35 7.45
C LYS A 445 3.87 -7.45 7.46
N ALA A 446 3.78 -6.32 8.16
CA ALA A 446 4.77 -5.26 8.06
C ALA A 446 6.17 -5.65 8.57
N ASP A 447 6.24 -6.54 9.57
CA ASP A 447 7.47 -6.98 10.24
C ASP A 447 8.32 -7.91 9.37
N ASN A 448 7.70 -8.93 8.78
CA ASN A 448 8.41 -10.03 8.13
C ASN A 448 8.22 -10.05 6.60
N SER A 449 7.37 -9.20 6.06
CA SER A 449 7.02 -9.12 4.62
C SER A 449 6.32 -10.38 4.08
N GLU A 450 5.65 -11.12 4.95
CA GLU A 450 4.79 -12.26 4.57
C GLU A 450 3.50 -11.77 3.94
N VAL A 451 3.17 -12.33 2.78
CA VAL A 451 1.92 -12.06 2.07
C VAL A 451 0.82 -12.92 2.67
N VAL A 452 -0.19 -12.24 3.20
CA VAL A 452 -1.29 -12.86 3.95
C VAL A 452 -2.49 -13.10 3.05
N HIS A 453 -2.79 -12.13 2.19
CA HIS A 453 -3.93 -12.21 1.29
C HIS A 453 -3.72 -11.34 0.06
N ILE A 454 -4.28 -11.75 -1.08
CA ILE A 454 -4.30 -10.99 -2.32
C ILE A 454 -5.73 -10.95 -2.80
N GLU A 455 -6.28 -9.74 -2.96
CA GLU A 455 -7.64 -9.54 -3.43
C GLU A 455 -7.66 -8.67 -4.69
N GLY A 456 -8.45 -9.08 -5.68
CA GLY A 456 -8.84 -8.20 -6.79
C GLY A 456 -9.91 -7.24 -6.29
N VAL A 457 -9.64 -5.94 -6.33
CA VAL A 457 -10.54 -4.90 -5.80
C VAL A 457 -11.19 -4.16 -6.97
N PRO A 458 -12.51 -4.32 -7.17
CA PRO A 458 -13.24 -3.51 -8.15
C PRO A 458 -13.56 -2.12 -7.60
N MET A 459 -13.89 -1.19 -8.49
CA MET A 459 -14.21 0.21 -8.13
C MET A 459 -15.37 0.31 -7.12
N GLN A 460 -16.40 -0.53 -7.28
CA GLN A 460 -17.57 -0.58 -6.42
C GLN A 460 -17.19 -0.91 -4.97
N LYS A 461 -16.24 -1.83 -4.76
CA LYS A 461 -15.76 -2.20 -3.43
C LYS A 461 -15.08 -1.02 -2.75
N ILE A 462 -14.25 -0.26 -3.47
CA ILE A 462 -13.58 0.94 -2.93
C ILE A 462 -14.61 1.99 -2.52
N ASN A 463 -15.63 2.23 -3.35
CA ASN A 463 -16.70 3.18 -3.04
C ASN A 463 -17.50 2.75 -1.79
N MET A 464 -17.82 1.46 -1.66
CA MET A 464 -18.50 0.93 -0.47
C MET A 464 -17.65 1.07 0.78
N GLU A 465 -16.37 0.68 0.75
CA GLU A 465 -15.43 0.84 1.88
C GLU A 465 -15.27 2.33 2.27
N ALA A 466 -15.16 3.23 1.30
CA ALA A 466 -15.05 4.67 1.54
C ALA A 466 -16.31 5.26 2.18
N MET A 467 -17.49 4.87 1.69
CA MET A 467 -18.77 5.31 2.24
C MET A 467 -18.99 4.73 3.65
N GLN A 468 -18.77 3.44 3.83
CA GLN A 468 -19.02 2.74 5.09
C GLN A 468 -18.11 3.22 6.22
N HIS A 469 -16.81 3.44 5.95
CA HIS A 469 -15.85 3.76 7.00
C HIS A 469 -15.62 5.27 7.20
N TYR A 470 -15.86 6.09 6.18
CA TYR A 470 -15.53 7.52 6.20
C TYR A 470 -16.63 8.45 5.70
N GLN A 471 -17.80 7.92 5.31
CA GLN A 471 -18.87 8.70 4.66
C GLN A 471 -18.34 9.52 3.47
N TYR A 472 -17.37 8.94 2.76
CA TYR A 472 -16.57 9.64 1.78
C TYR A 472 -16.80 9.10 0.37
N LYS A 473 -16.87 10.02 -0.60
CA LYS A 473 -17.04 9.71 -2.02
C LYS A 473 -15.82 10.18 -2.80
N PRO A 474 -14.90 9.28 -3.18
CA PRO A 474 -13.67 9.66 -3.87
C PRO A 474 -13.88 10.44 -5.19
N HIS A 475 -14.99 10.19 -5.88
CA HIS A 475 -15.30 10.83 -7.17
C HIS A 475 -15.58 12.34 -7.04
N GLU A 476 -16.04 12.83 -5.90
CA GLU A 476 -16.30 14.26 -5.66
C GLU A 476 -14.99 15.07 -5.71
N ARG A 477 -13.83 14.43 -5.52
CA ARG A 477 -12.51 15.07 -5.65
C ARG A 477 -12.16 15.47 -7.08
N LEU A 478 -12.90 15.01 -8.09
CA LEU A 478 -12.71 15.46 -9.46
C LEU A 478 -13.02 16.96 -9.63
N GLY A 479 -13.99 17.52 -8.89
CA GLY A 479 -14.29 18.95 -8.98
C GLY A 479 -13.19 19.83 -8.37
N ALA A 480 -12.56 19.37 -7.28
CA ALA A 480 -11.34 20.00 -6.76
C ALA A 480 -10.21 19.99 -7.79
N LEU A 481 -10.02 18.86 -8.49
CA LEU A 481 -9.03 18.75 -9.56
C LEU A 481 -9.31 19.74 -10.71
N PHE A 482 -10.57 19.86 -11.14
CA PHE A 482 -10.99 20.84 -12.16
C PHE A 482 -10.72 22.28 -11.72
N THR A 483 -11.02 22.61 -10.46
CA THR A 483 -10.80 23.94 -9.89
C THR A 483 -9.33 24.30 -9.91
N ILE A 484 -8.47 23.37 -9.48
CA ILE A 484 -7.02 23.54 -9.51
C ILE A 484 -6.55 23.77 -10.95
N PHE A 485 -6.90 22.87 -11.90
CA PHE A 485 -6.47 23.03 -13.30
C PHE A 485 -6.97 24.34 -13.90
N SER A 486 -8.21 24.74 -13.63
CA SER A 486 -8.79 25.99 -14.12
C SER A 486 -8.04 27.22 -13.65
N GLN A 487 -7.47 27.20 -12.46
CA GLN A 487 -6.67 28.30 -11.92
C GLN A 487 -5.22 28.26 -12.42
N LEU A 488 -4.66 27.06 -12.60
CA LEU A 488 -3.30 26.93 -13.11
C LEU A 488 -3.19 27.35 -14.58
N THR A 489 -4.21 27.10 -15.40
CA THR A 489 -4.18 27.46 -16.83
C THR A 489 -4.32 28.96 -17.09
N THR A 490 -4.70 29.76 -16.10
CA THR A 490 -4.77 31.23 -16.21
C THR A 490 -3.46 31.93 -15.88
N LEU A 491 -2.43 31.18 -15.45
CA LEU A 491 -1.15 31.73 -15.04
C LEU A 491 -0.29 32.09 -16.25
N GLU A 492 0.55 33.10 -16.07
CA GLU A 492 1.58 33.48 -17.03
C GLU A 492 2.75 32.50 -17.02
N GLN A 493 3.65 32.64 -18.00
CA GLN A 493 4.85 31.79 -18.09
C GLN A 493 5.75 31.97 -16.85
N GLY A 494 6.29 30.86 -16.35
CA GLY A 494 7.17 30.88 -15.19
C GLY A 494 7.21 29.58 -14.40
N ASN A 495 8.05 29.58 -13.36
CA ASN A 495 8.18 28.48 -12.41
C ASN A 495 7.37 28.77 -11.15
N TYR A 496 6.66 27.75 -10.68
CA TYR A 496 5.75 27.88 -9.55
C TYR A 496 5.81 26.65 -8.64
N VAL A 497 5.33 26.82 -7.41
CA VAL A 497 5.10 25.74 -6.46
C VAL A 497 3.67 25.85 -5.93
N LEU A 498 2.92 24.77 -6.06
CA LEU A 498 1.65 24.59 -5.37
C LEU A 498 1.92 23.97 -3.99
N ARG A 499 1.67 24.72 -2.92
CA ARG A 499 1.91 24.30 -1.54
C ARG A 499 0.60 24.15 -0.78
N HIS A 500 0.55 23.16 0.10
CA HIS A 500 -0.51 23.02 1.09
C HIS A 500 0.10 22.79 2.47
N SER A 501 -0.52 23.36 3.51
CA SER A 501 -0.12 23.16 4.90
C SER A 501 -1.35 23.10 5.81
N GLY A 502 -1.20 22.51 7.00
CA GLY A 502 -2.30 22.50 7.99
C GLY A 502 -2.85 23.87 8.36
N ARG A 503 -2.06 24.94 8.18
CA ARG A 503 -2.51 26.32 8.44
C ARG A 503 -3.46 26.86 7.37
N THR A 504 -3.39 26.33 6.15
CA THR A 504 -4.18 26.84 5.01
C THR A 504 -5.53 26.12 4.87
N GLY A 505 -5.79 25.08 5.68
CA GLY A 505 -7.08 24.41 5.74
C GLY A 505 -7.55 23.88 4.38
N ALA A 506 -8.70 24.35 3.89
CA ALA A 506 -9.25 23.96 2.58
C ALA A 506 -8.53 24.61 1.37
N PHE A 507 -7.54 25.47 1.61
CA PHE A 507 -6.81 26.20 0.58
C PHE A 507 -5.36 25.69 0.45
N GLY A 508 -4.80 25.93 -0.73
CA GLY A 508 -3.39 25.82 -1.04
C GLY A 508 -2.88 27.17 -1.53
N GLU A 509 -1.57 27.33 -1.56
CA GLU A 509 -0.90 28.56 -1.97
C GLU A 509 -0.16 28.28 -3.28
N ILE A 510 -0.39 29.12 -4.29
CA ILE A 510 0.41 29.18 -5.50
C ILE A 510 1.52 30.20 -5.25
N LEU A 511 2.76 29.72 -5.28
CA LEU A 511 3.96 30.53 -5.08
C LEU A 511 4.70 30.66 -6.41
N LYS A 512 5.05 31.87 -6.82
CA LYS A 512 5.83 32.15 -8.05
C LYS A 512 7.30 32.34 -7.71
N GLU A 513 8.19 31.83 -8.56
CA GLU A 513 9.62 32.07 -8.46
C GLU A 513 9.93 33.57 -8.38
N THR A 514 10.92 33.92 -7.55
CA THR A 514 11.39 35.29 -7.37
C THR A 514 12.89 35.32 -7.11
N SER A 515 13.54 36.47 -7.33
CA SER A 515 14.95 36.67 -6.98
C SER A 515 15.15 36.92 -5.48
N GLU A 516 16.38 36.71 -5.00
CA GLU A 516 16.79 36.88 -3.58
C GLU A 516 16.55 38.28 -3.01
N LEU A 517 16.48 39.30 -3.87
CA LEU A 517 16.46 40.71 -3.48
C LEU A 517 15.04 41.24 -3.18
N ASP A 518 14.00 40.52 -3.58
CA ASP A 518 12.63 40.87 -3.24
C ASP A 518 12.39 40.48 -1.77
N GLY A 519 12.35 41.44 -0.84
CA GLY A 519 12.06 41.21 0.59
C GLY A 519 10.71 40.55 0.93
N ASN A 520 10.00 40.03 -0.08
CA ASN A 520 8.71 39.37 -0.02
C ASN A 520 8.79 37.85 -0.29
N VAL A 521 9.95 37.23 -0.02
CA VAL A 521 10.13 35.77 -0.08
C VAL A 521 9.25 35.09 0.96
N LYS A 522 8.30 34.26 0.51
CA LYS A 522 7.43 33.45 1.39
C LYS A 522 7.99 32.05 1.62
N LEU A 523 8.78 31.53 0.68
CA LEU A 523 9.36 30.19 0.75
C LEU A 523 10.80 30.18 0.24
N ASP A 524 11.74 29.75 1.09
CA ASP A 524 13.06 29.25 0.70
C ASP A 524 13.00 27.72 0.63
N LEU A 525 12.84 27.20 -0.58
CA LEU A 525 12.72 25.77 -0.84
C LEU A 525 14.01 25.02 -0.49
N HIS A 526 15.17 25.62 -0.75
CA HIS A 526 16.45 24.94 -0.49
C HIS A 526 16.70 24.82 1.00
N LYS A 527 16.35 25.84 1.79
CA LYS A 527 16.39 25.77 3.25
C LYS A 527 15.48 24.66 3.76
N GLU A 528 14.23 24.59 3.31
CA GLU A 528 13.25 23.61 3.78
C GLU A 528 13.65 22.15 3.45
N TYR A 529 14.26 21.93 2.28
CA TYR A 529 14.68 20.60 1.81
C TYR A 529 16.18 20.29 2.03
N SER A 530 16.90 21.16 2.73
CA SER A 530 18.30 20.93 3.11
C SER A 530 18.43 19.76 4.08
N ALA A 531 19.59 19.09 4.06
CA ALA A 531 19.84 17.91 4.89
C ALA A 531 19.73 18.20 6.41
N GLY A 532 19.95 19.45 6.84
CA GLY A 532 19.82 19.85 8.25
C GLY A 532 18.37 19.96 8.74
N ASN A 533 17.43 20.31 7.86
CA ASN A 533 16.01 20.50 8.22
C ASN A 533 15.14 19.27 7.95
N CYS A 534 15.67 18.31 7.19
CA CYS A 534 15.00 17.06 6.87
C CYS A 534 15.53 15.92 7.74
N SER A 535 14.67 15.30 8.55
CA SER A 535 15.06 14.18 9.43
C SER A 535 13.99 13.11 9.50
N VAL A 536 14.40 11.86 9.70
CA VAL A 536 13.44 10.77 9.93
C VAL A 536 12.82 10.94 11.31
N LYS A 537 11.50 11.08 11.37
CA LYS A 537 10.76 11.22 12.64
C LYS A 537 10.30 9.87 13.16
N THR A 538 10.14 9.79 14.48
CA THR A 538 9.42 8.69 15.10
C THR A 538 7.95 8.72 14.68
N ALA A 539 7.33 7.55 14.60
CA ALA A 539 5.93 7.39 14.28
C ALA A 539 5.02 7.51 15.52
N ARG A 540 5.51 8.17 16.58
CA ARG A 540 4.73 8.44 17.80
C ARG A 540 3.45 9.17 17.38
N ASN A 541 2.32 8.68 17.85
CA ASN A 541 0.97 9.19 17.52
C ASN A 541 0.43 8.83 16.13
N ARG A 542 0.95 7.81 15.43
CA ARG A 542 0.28 7.31 14.21
C ARG A 542 -1.13 6.82 14.58
N PRO A 543 -2.20 7.29 13.91
CA PRO A 543 -3.56 6.90 14.26
C PRO A 543 -3.75 5.39 14.09
N TRP A 544 -4.40 4.78 15.08
CA TRP A 544 -4.76 3.37 15.03
C TRP A 544 -5.71 3.11 13.85
N CYS A 545 -5.44 2.05 13.09
CA CYS A 545 -6.30 1.62 12.00
C CYS A 545 -7.16 0.42 12.46
N PRO A 546 -8.49 0.60 12.61
CA PRO A 546 -9.37 -0.45 13.13
C PRO A 546 -9.33 -1.74 12.32
N ILE A 547 -9.62 -2.86 12.98
CA ILE A 547 -9.85 -4.15 12.33
C ILE A 547 -11.21 -4.12 11.61
N ASP A 548 -11.24 -4.59 10.38
CA ASP A 548 -12.48 -4.80 9.65
C ASP A 548 -13.17 -6.08 10.15
N VAL A 549 -14.19 -5.88 10.97
CA VAL A 549 -15.01 -6.96 11.57
C VAL A 549 -15.85 -7.72 10.52
N ASN A 550 -15.95 -7.21 9.29
CA ASN A 550 -16.61 -7.89 8.21
C ASN A 550 -15.61 -8.60 7.28
N TYR A 551 -14.31 -8.31 7.34
CA TYR A 551 -13.35 -8.87 6.39
C TYR A 551 -12.96 -10.32 6.72
N VAL A 552 -13.33 -11.25 5.84
CA VAL A 552 -13.10 -12.68 6.04
C VAL A 552 -11.75 -13.11 5.49
N LEU A 553 -10.73 -13.19 6.36
CA LEU A 553 -9.47 -13.85 6.07
C LEU A 553 -9.62 -15.38 5.96
N HIS A 554 -8.64 -16.03 5.31
CA HIS A 554 -8.61 -17.49 5.17
C HIS A 554 -8.61 -18.21 6.53
N VAL A 555 -7.88 -17.68 7.51
CA VAL A 555 -7.84 -18.19 8.88
C VAL A 555 -9.21 -18.19 9.58
N HIS A 556 -10.11 -17.23 9.27
CA HIS A 556 -11.49 -17.25 9.76
C HIS A 556 -12.26 -18.45 9.20
N SER A 557 -12.05 -18.75 7.92
CA SER A 557 -12.67 -19.89 7.24
C SER A 557 -12.23 -21.24 7.81
N VAL A 558 -10.97 -21.35 8.20
CA VAL A 558 -10.38 -22.56 8.79
C VAL A 558 -10.84 -22.74 10.24
N SER A 559 -10.78 -21.67 11.04
CA SER A 559 -11.18 -21.68 12.45
C SER A 559 -12.70 -21.69 12.68
N LYS A 560 -13.49 -21.53 11.60
CA LYS A 560 -14.96 -21.41 11.62
C LYS A 560 -15.41 -20.32 12.58
N ARG A 561 -14.68 -19.20 12.59
CA ARG A 561 -14.88 -18.09 13.50
C ARG A 561 -15.09 -16.80 12.74
N MET A 562 -16.08 -16.03 13.17
CA MET A 562 -16.37 -14.73 12.59
C MET A 562 -15.20 -13.74 12.82
N PRO A 563 -14.89 -12.84 11.88
CA PRO A 563 -13.89 -11.79 12.08
C PRO A 563 -14.29 -10.88 13.25
N GLY A 564 -13.33 -10.25 13.90
CA GLY A 564 -13.62 -9.23 14.92
C GLY A 564 -14.22 -9.74 16.25
N MET A 565 -14.13 -11.04 16.54
CA MET A 565 -14.70 -11.67 17.73
C MET A 565 -13.63 -12.24 18.66
N PHE A 566 -13.98 -12.62 19.90
CA PHE A 566 -13.08 -13.34 20.79
C PHE A 566 -13.06 -14.86 20.49
N LYS A 567 -12.34 -15.64 21.29
CA LYS A 567 -12.27 -17.11 21.13
C LYS A 567 -13.34 -17.77 22.01
N TYR A 568 -14.06 -18.74 21.46
CA TYR A 568 -14.94 -19.60 22.27
C TYR A 568 -14.12 -20.56 23.13
N PHE A 569 -14.57 -20.77 24.37
CA PHE A 569 -13.99 -21.79 25.24
C PHE A 569 -14.24 -23.17 24.61
N GLN A 570 -13.18 -23.82 24.16
CA GLN A 570 -13.20 -25.27 24.04
C GLN A 570 -13.08 -25.80 25.47
N GLY A 571 -14.21 -26.04 26.13
CA GLY A 571 -14.22 -26.82 27.37
C GLY A 571 -13.39 -28.06 27.13
N ARG A 572 -12.45 -28.38 28.03
CA ARG A 572 -11.81 -29.69 28.04
C ARG A 572 -12.95 -30.69 27.97
N VAL A 573 -13.04 -31.44 26.88
CA VAL A 573 -13.89 -32.63 26.82
C VAL A 573 -13.30 -33.54 27.89
N THR A 574 -13.82 -33.45 29.11
CA THR A 574 -13.61 -34.48 30.10
C THR A 574 -14.17 -35.72 29.44
N ASN A 575 -13.29 -36.67 29.14
CA ASN A 575 -13.69 -38.00 28.75
C ASN A 575 -14.62 -38.52 29.85
N LEU A 576 -15.92 -38.36 29.68
CA LEU A 576 -16.94 -39.12 30.37
C LEU A 576 -16.73 -40.56 29.89
N LYS A 577 -15.77 -41.22 30.53
CA LYS A 577 -15.52 -42.64 30.35
C LYS A 577 -16.84 -43.33 30.62
N LYS A 578 -17.35 -43.99 29.59
CA LYS A 578 -18.35 -45.05 29.67
C LYS A 578 -17.88 -46.08 30.70
N ASN A 579 -18.31 -45.94 31.95
CA ASN A 579 -18.32 -47.04 32.91
C ASN A 579 -19.76 -47.55 33.01
N LYS A 580 -20.18 -48.29 31.98
CA LYS A 580 -21.24 -49.29 32.12
C LYS A 580 -20.67 -50.64 31.71
N LYS A 581 -20.75 -51.57 32.68
CA LYS A 581 -20.54 -53.03 32.62
C LYS A 581 -19.10 -53.53 32.72
N GLN A 582 -18.73 -53.98 33.93
CA GLN A 582 -18.59 -55.41 34.25
C GLN A 582 -18.06 -55.57 35.69
N LYS A 583 -18.91 -56.04 36.60
CA LYS A 583 -18.52 -56.93 37.69
C LYS A 583 -19.79 -57.56 38.27
N LYS A 584 -20.03 -58.81 37.89
CA LYS A 584 -20.95 -59.72 38.60
C LYS A 584 -20.13 -60.97 38.94
N LYS A 585 -20.32 -61.41 40.19
CA LYS A 585 -20.00 -62.72 40.81
C LYS A 585 -18.55 -62.98 41.24
N ASN A 586 -18.33 -62.92 42.56
CA ASN A 586 -18.37 -64.04 43.53
C ASN A 586 -18.35 -63.33 44.93
N GLY A 587 -19.07 -63.66 45.99
CA GLY A 587 -19.81 -64.83 46.45
C GLY A 587 -19.50 -64.98 47.96
N ARG A 588 -20.54 -64.90 48.83
CA ARG A 588 -20.68 -65.45 50.23
C ARG A 588 -19.53 -65.19 51.24
N THR A 589 -19.71 -64.64 52.44
CA THR A 589 -20.61 -64.94 53.59
C THR A 589 -20.43 -63.78 54.60
N GLY A 590 -21.46 -63.24 55.26
CA GLY A 590 -21.98 -63.77 56.52
C GLY A 590 -22.13 -62.66 57.59
N ASN A 591 -23.37 -62.44 58.03
CA ASN A 591 -23.82 -62.12 59.39
C ASN A 591 -23.24 -60.95 60.21
N LYS A 592 -24.08 -59.91 60.42
CA LYS A 592 -24.69 -59.46 61.71
C LYS A 592 -24.87 -57.94 61.75
N ALA A 593 -26.12 -57.50 61.99
CA ALA A 593 -26.50 -56.19 62.52
C ALA A 593 -26.29 -56.17 64.05
N PRO A 594 -26.63 -55.11 64.85
CA PRO A 594 -27.17 -53.76 64.56
C PRO A 594 -26.42 -52.70 65.45
N PRO A 595 -26.98 -51.59 66.00
CA PRO A 595 -28.16 -50.77 65.68
C PRO A 595 -27.89 -49.23 65.64
N GLU A 596 -28.93 -48.50 65.23
CA GLU A 596 -29.20 -47.10 65.59
C GLU A 596 -29.23 -46.87 67.11
N LYS A 597 -28.83 -45.65 67.52
CA LYS A 597 -29.23 -44.82 68.67
C LYS A 597 -28.40 -43.53 68.49
N ARG A 598 -28.91 -42.30 68.61
CA ARG A 598 -30.14 -41.75 69.19
C ARG A 598 -30.31 -40.33 68.64
#